data_AF-A0A1V6KJT5-F1
#
_entry.id   AF-A0A1V6KJT5-F1
#
_cell.length_a   1.000
_cell.length_b   1.000
_cell.length_c   1.000
_cell.angle_alpha   90.00
_cell.angle_beta   90.00
_cell.angle_gamma   90.00
#
_symmetry.space_group_name_H-M   'P 1'
#
loop_
_entity.id
_entity.type
_entity.pdbx_description
1 polymer ?
#
loop_
_entity_poly.entity_id
_entity_poly.type
_entity_poly.pdbx_seq_one_letter_code
_entity_poly.pdbx_strand_id
1 'polypeptide(L)'
;MLRWGIPSYRLPKDILKKEISLIEKLGTRFVFNTRITEPEQWKKLYEENDAIIVAAGASSELTMNIPGEDAIGVYKACDFLNALAKKEKVHTGGDVVVIGGGNSAIDAARSALRLGATVRIVYRRSKADMPANLDELKGALEEGIELICMASPLEIMTQEKQGKHVARAVRIQRMKAGPIDSSGRPTPIPTDKIEDIPCSMVIMAIGEKVEIPGIEVLGVERLKNGRIKADPFSHITSNPKVYAIGDAMLGPATAAEAMGQAKVVAEIIDQALSGKKRFDSLFRCFEYRMEIPANTSKQKMTRPTMLPINARKGNFMEINLGYTGEQARIEADRCLRCDVREHRREPRGSLVGD
;
A
#
# COMPACT_ATOMS: atom_id res chain seq x y z
N MET A 1 -5.29 -1.17 4.97
CA MET A 1 -4.74 -0.08 4.13
C MET A 1 -5.79 0.67 3.29
N LEU A 2 -6.56 0.03 2.41
CA LEU A 2 -7.51 0.72 1.49
C LEU A 2 -8.48 1.72 2.17
N ARG A 3 -9.07 1.32 3.32
CA ARG A 3 -10.03 2.18 4.03
C ARG A 3 -9.35 3.33 4.79
N TRP A 4 -8.22 3.07 5.43
CA TRP A 4 -7.63 3.94 6.46
C TRP A 4 -6.36 4.68 6.04
N GLY A 5 -5.57 4.11 5.14
CA GLY A 5 -4.29 4.69 4.71
C GLY A 5 -4.38 5.43 3.39
N ILE A 6 -5.04 4.86 2.38
CA ILE A 6 -5.17 5.52 1.08
C ILE A 6 -6.16 6.69 1.20
N PRO A 7 -5.78 7.93 0.88
CA PRO A 7 -6.68 9.09 0.99
C PRO A 7 -7.87 9.03 0.03
N SER A 8 -8.97 9.70 0.37
CA SER A 8 -10.19 9.69 -0.46
C SER A 8 -10.02 10.35 -1.82
N TYR A 9 -9.03 11.25 -1.97
CA TYR A 9 -8.72 11.88 -3.25
C TYR A 9 -8.09 10.91 -4.28
N ARG A 10 -7.62 9.74 -3.82
CA ARG A 10 -7.12 8.63 -4.66
C ARG A 10 -8.08 7.44 -4.69
N LEU A 11 -8.73 7.15 -3.56
CA LEU A 11 -9.66 6.04 -3.43
C LEU A 11 -10.90 6.49 -2.64
N PRO A 12 -11.96 6.93 -3.35
CA PRO A 12 -13.22 7.33 -2.74
C PRO A 12 -13.81 6.21 -1.86
N LYS A 13 -14.30 6.58 -0.68
CA LYS A 13 -14.72 5.62 0.35
C LYS A 13 -16.09 4.99 0.07
N ASP A 14 -16.93 5.69 -0.67
CA ASP A 14 -18.20 5.23 -1.19
C ASP A 14 -18.01 4.14 -2.26
N ILE A 15 -17.02 4.31 -3.16
CA ILE A 15 -16.65 3.28 -4.13
C ILE A 15 -16.15 2.02 -3.41
N LEU A 16 -15.24 2.17 -2.45
CA LEU A 16 -14.77 1.04 -1.64
C LEU A 16 -15.93 0.34 -0.90
N LYS A 17 -16.88 1.10 -0.35
CA LYS A 17 -18.06 0.55 0.32
C LYS A 17 -18.95 -0.23 -0.65
N LYS A 18 -19.11 0.25 -1.89
CA LYS A 18 -19.88 -0.44 -2.93
C LYS A 18 -19.27 -1.81 -3.25
N GLU A 19 -17.94 -1.88 -3.44
CA GLU A 19 -17.23 -3.14 -3.69
C GLU A 19 -17.39 -4.13 -2.54
N ILE A 20 -17.23 -3.68 -1.29
CA ILE A 20 -17.41 -4.54 -0.10
C ILE A 20 -18.87 -5.06 -0.01
N SER A 21 -19.86 -4.23 -0.35
CA SER A 21 -21.27 -4.65 -0.31
C SER A 21 -21.59 -5.80 -1.29
N LEU A 22 -20.83 -5.93 -2.39
CA LEU A 22 -20.97 -7.07 -3.29
C LEU A 22 -20.49 -8.36 -2.62
N ILE A 23 -19.37 -8.30 -1.88
CA ILE A 23 -18.82 -9.43 -1.15
C ILE A 23 -19.77 -9.87 -0.02
N GLU A 24 -20.39 -8.91 0.68
CA GLU A 24 -21.45 -9.19 1.67
C GLU A 24 -22.63 -9.93 1.04
N LYS A 25 -23.11 -9.48 -0.13
CA LYS A 25 -24.24 -10.10 -0.85
C LYS A 25 -23.93 -11.51 -1.35
N LEU A 26 -22.66 -11.87 -1.53
CA LEU A 26 -22.23 -13.22 -1.88
C LEU A 26 -22.25 -14.18 -0.67
N GLY A 27 -22.65 -13.70 0.52
CA GLY A 27 -22.81 -14.53 1.72
C GLY A 27 -21.62 -14.48 2.67
N THR A 28 -20.64 -13.60 2.45
CA THR A 28 -19.51 -13.44 3.37
C THR A 28 -19.97 -12.78 4.67
N ARG A 29 -19.64 -13.39 5.81
CA ARG A 29 -19.92 -12.83 7.14
C ARG A 29 -18.71 -12.07 7.68
N PHE A 30 -18.89 -10.79 7.96
CA PHE A 30 -17.87 -9.96 8.60
C PHE A 30 -18.09 -9.89 10.12
N VAL A 31 -17.04 -10.15 10.90
CA VAL A 31 -17.04 -9.98 12.36
C VAL A 31 -16.04 -8.87 12.70
N PHE A 32 -16.55 -7.66 12.89
CA PHE A 32 -15.74 -6.48 13.19
C PHE A 32 -15.44 -6.33 14.69
N ASN A 33 -14.50 -5.44 15.03
CA ASN A 33 -14.07 -5.16 16.41
C ASN A 33 -13.49 -6.38 17.14
N THR A 34 -12.98 -7.35 16.39
CA THR A 34 -12.35 -8.56 16.93
C THR A 34 -10.88 -8.55 16.56
N ARG A 35 -10.03 -8.12 17.50
CA ARG A 35 -8.58 -8.24 17.36
C ARG A 35 -8.16 -9.61 17.90
N ILE A 36 -7.38 -10.34 17.11
CA ILE A 36 -6.78 -11.62 17.52
C ILE A 36 -5.37 -11.32 18.00
N THR A 37 -5.10 -11.55 19.29
CA THR A 37 -3.78 -11.35 19.90
C THR A 37 -3.35 -12.52 20.78
N GLU A 38 -4.31 -13.27 21.32
CA GLU A 38 -4.03 -14.33 22.28
C GLU A 38 -3.99 -15.71 21.60
N PRO A 39 -3.09 -16.61 22.04
CA PRO A 39 -2.99 -17.98 21.53
C PRO A 39 -4.33 -18.75 21.57
N GLU A 40 -5.15 -18.57 22.60
CA GLU A 40 -6.44 -19.25 22.77
C GLU A 40 -7.44 -18.88 21.66
N GLN A 41 -7.40 -17.62 21.19
CA GLN A 41 -8.24 -17.16 20.10
C GLN A 41 -7.86 -17.86 18.78
N TRP A 42 -6.55 -18.02 18.53
CA TRP A 42 -6.05 -18.76 17.36
C TRP A 42 -6.43 -20.23 17.41
N LYS A 43 -6.26 -20.89 18.56
CA LYS A 43 -6.68 -22.30 18.74
C LYS A 43 -8.16 -22.49 18.44
N LYS A 44 -9.01 -21.61 18.97
CA LYS A 44 -10.46 -21.65 18.71
C LYS A 44 -10.77 -21.54 17.22
N LEU A 45 -10.17 -20.58 16.51
CA LEU A 45 -10.34 -20.45 15.06
C LEU A 45 -9.88 -21.70 14.31
N TYR A 46 -8.79 -22.31 14.77
CA TYR A 46 -8.23 -23.52 14.18
C TYR A 46 -9.15 -24.74 14.35
N GLU A 47 -9.80 -24.89 15.49
CA GLU A 47 -10.73 -25.99 15.77
C GLU A 47 -12.06 -25.83 15.02
N GLU A 48 -12.57 -24.61 14.89
CA GLU A 48 -13.92 -24.33 14.35
C GLU A 48 -14.01 -24.25 12.80
N ASN A 49 -12.89 -24.17 12.08
CA ASN A 49 -12.88 -23.91 10.63
C ASN A 49 -12.06 -24.97 9.88
N ASP A 50 -12.38 -25.29 8.62
CA ASP A 50 -11.63 -26.28 7.81
C ASP A 50 -10.30 -25.73 7.24
N ALA A 51 -10.22 -24.42 7.04
CA ALA A 51 -9.02 -23.73 6.54
C ALA A 51 -8.96 -22.30 7.09
N ILE A 52 -7.74 -21.77 7.27
CA ILE A 52 -7.52 -20.40 7.74
C ILE A 52 -6.63 -19.66 6.74
N ILE A 53 -7.08 -18.48 6.29
CA ILE A 53 -6.28 -17.55 5.51
C ILE A 53 -5.88 -16.37 6.39
N VAL A 54 -4.58 -16.17 6.56
CA VAL A 54 -4.02 -15.05 7.33
C VAL A 54 -3.70 -13.90 6.37
N ALA A 55 -4.59 -12.91 6.36
CA ALA A 55 -4.48 -11.69 5.55
C ALA A 55 -4.37 -10.43 6.45
N ALA A 56 -3.63 -10.53 7.56
CA ALA A 56 -3.51 -9.46 8.57
C ALA A 56 -2.75 -8.21 8.09
N GLY A 57 -2.00 -8.34 6.99
CA GLY A 57 -1.20 -7.27 6.40
C GLY A 57 0.03 -6.89 7.25
N ALA A 58 0.64 -5.74 6.92
CA ALA A 58 1.71 -5.11 7.69
C ALA A 58 1.20 -3.79 8.27
N SER A 59 0.85 -3.80 9.56
CA SER A 59 0.17 -2.68 10.22
C SER A 59 0.99 -2.02 11.33
N SER A 60 2.12 -2.61 11.70
CA SER A 60 2.99 -2.09 12.76
C SER A 60 4.05 -1.21 12.14
N GLU A 61 4.10 0.07 12.49
CA GLU A 61 5.06 1.01 11.90
C GLU A 61 6.44 0.90 12.54
N LEU A 62 7.49 1.02 11.72
CA LEU A 62 8.87 1.04 12.17
C LEU A 62 9.19 2.32 12.96
N THR A 63 10.11 2.19 13.92
CA THR A 63 10.70 3.31 14.66
C THR A 63 12.09 3.63 14.12
N MET A 64 12.47 4.91 14.14
CA MET A 64 13.80 5.37 13.76
C MET A 64 14.82 5.15 14.89
N ASN A 65 14.35 5.15 16.14
CA ASN A 65 15.16 5.11 17.36
C ASN A 65 16.13 6.29 17.43
N ILE A 66 15.61 7.50 17.21
CA ILE A 66 16.36 8.76 17.31
C ILE A 66 15.87 9.62 18.47
N PRO A 67 16.70 10.51 19.03
CA PRO A 67 16.25 11.43 20.08
C PRO A 67 15.09 12.30 19.59
N GLY A 68 14.09 12.48 20.46
CA GLY A 68 12.89 13.30 20.19
C GLY A 68 11.79 12.63 19.37
N GLU A 69 11.93 11.34 19.01
CA GLU A 69 10.92 10.58 18.24
C GLU A 69 9.52 10.53 18.92
N ASP A 70 9.47 10.54 20.25
CA ASP A 70 8.22 10.49 21.03
C ASP A 70 7.66 11.89 21.39
N ALA A 71 8.23 12.96 20.81
CA ALA A 71 7.80 14.33 21.11
C ALA A 71 6.40 14.65 20.56
N ILE A 72 5.73 15.61 21.19
CA ILE A 72 4.44 16.12 20.69
C ILE A 72 4.67 16.82 19.35
N GLY A 73 3.84 16.49 18.37
CA GLY A 73 4.01 16.97 16.99
C GLY A 73 4.72 15.96 16.09
N VAL A 74 5.20 14.84 16.64
CA VAL A 74 5.69 13.70 15.85
C VAL A 74 4.57 12.68 15.71
N TYR A 75 4.27 12.31 14.48
CA TYR A 75 3.21 11.35 14.15
C TYR A 75 3.77 10.27 13.25
N LYS A 76 3.20 9.08 13.36
CA LYS A 76 3.41 8.03 12.36
C LYS A 76 2.42 8.21 11.20
N ALA A 77 2.82 7.83 10.00
CA ALA A 77 2.04 8.09 8.79
C ALA A 77 0.70 7.34 8.79
N CYS A 78 0.67 6.08 9.23
CA CYS A 78 -0.58 5.32 9.32
C CYS A 78 -1.52 5.94 10.34
N ASP A 79 -1.02 6.35 11.51
CA ASP A 79 -1.83 7.00 12.53
C ASP A 79 -2.44 8.33 12.04
N PHE A 80 -1.62 9.16 11.38
CA PHE A 80 -2.05 10.41 10.78
C PHE A 80 -3.13 10.21 9.70
N LEU A 81 -2.90 9.29 8.76
CA LEU A 81 -3.85 8.99 7.68
C LEU A 81 -5.14 8.36 8.21
N ASN A 82 -5.03 7.48 9.21
CA ASN A 82 -6.16 6.85 9.87
C ASN A 82 -7.05 7.87 10.59
N ALA A 83 -6.46 8.83 11.32
CA ALA A 83 -7.19 9.92 11.95
C ALA A 83 -7.98 10.75 10.92
N LEU A 84 -7.37 11.07 9.77
CA LEU A 84 -8.05 11.75 8.66
C LEU A 84 -9.18 10.91 8.07
N ALA A 85 -8.97 9.61 7.86
CA ALA A 85 -10.00 8.72 7.35
C ALA A 85 -11.19 8.58 8.31
N LYS A 86 -10.97 8.69 9.62
CA LYS A 86 -12.01 8.74 10.67
C LYS A 86 -12.67 10.10 10.83
N LYS A 87 -12.23 11.13 10.07
CA LYS A 87 -12.68 12.52 10.19
C LYS A 87 -12.41 13.12 11.58
N GLU A 88 -11.38 12.63 12.26
CA GLU A 88 -10.91 13.23 13.50
C GLU A 88 -10.29 14.60 13.20
N LYS A 89 -10.34 15.51 14.18
CA LYS A 89 -9.71 16.83 14.04
C LYS A 89 -8.19 16.66 14.13
N VAL A 90 -7.54 16.62 12.98
CA VAL A 90 -6.08 16.68 12.90
C VAL A 90 -5.68 18.13 12.72
N HIS A 91 -4.98 18.68 13.72
CA HIS A 91 -4.44 20.03 13.64
C HIS A 91 -3.16 20.01 12.83
N THR A 92 -3.27 20.43 11.58
CA THR A 92 -2.14 20.66 10.68
C THR A 92 -2.11 22.12 10.28
N GLY A 93 -0.91 22.70 10.26
CA GLY A 93 -0.64 24.09 9.91
C GLY A 93 0.83 24.41 10.18
N GLY A 94 1.36 25.42 9.49
CA GLY A 94 2.79 25.73 9.53
C GLY A 94 3.62 24.76 8.68
N ASP A 95 4.86 24.49 9.10
CA ASP A 95 5.83 23.69 8.38
C ASP A 95 5.81 22.21 8.84
N VAL A 96 5.48 21.30 7.91
CA VAL A 96 5.44 19.84 8.14
C VAL A 96 6.62 19.19 7.42
N VAL A 97 7.35 18.33 8.13
CA VAL A 97 8.39 17.47 7.55
C VAL A 97 7.91 16.03 7.52
N VAL A 98 7.86 15.43 6.33
CA VAL A 98 7.53 14.01 6.14
C VAL A 98 8.81 13.22 5.87
N ILE A 99 9.09 12.22 6.69
CA ILE A 99 10.31 11.41 6.59
C ILE A 99 9.98 10.10 5.91
N GLY A 100 10.42 9.92 4.66
CA GLY A 100 10.13 8.72 3.88
C GLY A 100 10.06 8.99 2.38
N GLY A 101 9.90 7.92 1.59
CA GLY A 101 9.82 8.04 0.12
C GLY A 101 8.87 7.05 -0.55
N GLY A 102 8.07 6.31 0.22
CA GLY A 102 7.05 5.40 -0.30
C GLY A 102 5.69 6.08 -0.46
N ASN A 103 4.70 5.30 -0.89
CA ASN A 103 3.34 5.78 -1.10
C ASN A 103 2.74 6.42 0.17
N SER A 104 2.95 5.83 1.35
CA SER A 104 2.49 6.38 2.64
C SER A 104 3.07 7.79 2.90
N ALA A 105 4.33 8.04 2.49
CA ALA A 105 4.96 9.36 2.63
C ALA A 105 4.31 10.39 1.71
N ILE A 106 4.07 10.02 0.45
CA ILE A 106 3.41 10.90 -0.53
C ILE A 106 1.96 11.19 -0.11
N ASP A 107 1.23 10.16 0.33
CA ASP A 107 -0.16 10.29 0.76
C ASP A 107 -0.27 11.19 1.99
N ALA A 108 0.62 11.02 2.99
CA ALA A 108 0.69 11.88 4.16
C ALA A 108 1.05 13.32 3.80
N ALA A 109 2.08 13.52 2.96
CA ALA A 109 2.53 14.85 2.54
C ALA A 109 1.42 15.63 1.82
N ARG A 110 0.76 14.99 0.84
CA ARG A 110 -0.34 15.58 0.08
C ARG A 110 -1.60 15.82 0.93
N SER A 111 -1.83 14.99 1.94
CA SER A 111 -2.91 15.20 2.90
C SER A 111 -2.62 16.38 3.83
N ALA A 112 -1.39 16.50 4.34
CA ALA A 112 -0.98 17.65 5.15
C ALA A 112 -1.07 18.97 4.36
N LEU A 113 -0.64 18.97 3.09
CA LEU A 113 -0.77 20.12 2.19
C LEU A 113 -2.23 20.56 2.02
N ARG A 114 -3.15 19.61 1.84
CA ARG A 114 -4.59 19.88 1.69
C ARG A 114 -5.21 20.53 2.92
N LEU A 115 -4.63 20.30 4.08
CA LEU A 115 -5.05 20.90 5.33
C LEU A 115 -4.34 22.24 5.62
N GLY A 116 -3.60 22.79 4.64
CA GLY A 116 -3.02 24.14 4.70
C GLY A 116 -1.58 24.22 5.23
N ALA A 117 -0.87 23.10 5.34
CA ALA A 117 0.54 23.11 5.73
C ALA A 117 1.49 23.38 4.55
N THR A 118 2.66 23.93 4.85
CA THR A 118 3.84 23.90 3.96
C THR A 118 4.57 22.58 4.21
N VAL A 119 4.78 21.77 3.18
CA VAL A 119 5.24 20.39 3.35
C VAL A 119 6.58 20.15 2.66
N ARG A 120 7.51 19.54 3.39
CA ARG A 120 8.80 19.07 2.89
C ARG A 120 8.92 17.57 3.10
N ILE A 121 9.30 16.83 2.07
CA ILE A 121 9.62 15.40 2.18
C ILE A 121 11.13 15.25 2.31
N VAL A 122 11.59 14.58 3.37
CA VAL A 122 12.98 14.20 3.58
C VAL A 122 13.15 12.74 3.21
N TYR A 123 14.02 12.47 2.24
CA TYR A 123 14.31 11.12 1.76
C TYR A 123 15.81 10.84 1.71
N ARG A 124 16.20 9.70 2.29
CA ARG A 124 17.61 9.32 2.46
C ARG A 124 18.35 8.96 1.16
N ARG A 125 17.63 8.66 0.07
CA ARG A 125 18.23 8.31 -1.25
C ARG A 125 17.88 9.36 -2.30
N SER A 126 18.24 9.08 -3.55
CA SER A 126 17.94 9.95 -4.67
C SER A 126 16.45 9.91 -5.02
N LYS A 127 15.96 10.91 -5.74
CA LYS A 127 14.59 10.94 -6.25
C LYS A 127 14.26 9.73 -7.12
N ALA A 128 15.23 9.25 -7.91
CA ALA A 128 15.05 8.11 -8.82
C ALA A 128 14.86 6.79 -8.06
N ASP A 129 15.33 6.72 -6.81
CA ASP A 129 15.24 5.52 -5.98
C ASP A 129 13.98 5.46 -5.10
N MET A 130 13.12 6.49 -5.17
CA MET A 130 11.89 6.56 -4.38
C MET A 130 10.93 5.43 -4.79
N PRO A 131 10.46 4.60 -3.83
CA PRO A 131 9.53 3.52 -4.13
C PRO A 131 8.09 3.97 -4.38
N ALA A 132 7.77 5.26 -4.15
CA ALA A 132 6.44 5.78 -4.44
C ALA A 132 6.09 5.67 -5.92
N ASN A 133 4.79 5.54 -6.21
CA ASN A 133 4.29 5.60 -7.57
C ASN A 133 4.69 6.92 -8.25
N LEU A 134 5.22 6.84 -9.47
CA LEU A 134 5.77 7.98 -10.20
C LEU A 134 4.74 9.07 -10.48
N ASP A 135 3.50 8.71 -10.79
CA ASP A 135 2.43 9.68 -11.06
C ASP A 135 2.02 10.41 -9.78
N GLU A 136 2.00 9.71 -8.65
CA GLU A 136 1.71 10.32 -7.34
C GLU A 136 2.83 11.25 -6.88
N LEU A 137 4.09 10.84 -7.07
CA LEU A 137 5.26 11.69 -6.81
C LEU A 137 5.23 12.94 -7.71
N LYS A 138 4.93 12.78 -9.00
CA LYS A 138 4.80 13.91 -9.92
C LYS A 138 3.69 14.85 -9.48
N GLY A 139 2.52 14.32 -9.11
CA GLY A 139 1.41 15.10 -8.59
C GLY A 139 1.73 15.85 -7.30
N ALA A 140 2.53 15.26 -6.40
CA ALA A 140 3.00 15.93 -5.18
C ALA A 140 3.90 17.14 -5.49
N LEU A 141 4.83 16.99 -6.43
CA LEU A 141 5.72 18.06 -6.85
C LEU A 141 4.97 19.18 -7.59
N GLU A 142 4.00 18.82 -8.45
CA GLU A 142 3.12 19.78 -9.13
C GLU A 142 2.25 20.58 -8.13
N GLU A 143 1.89 19.98 -7.01
CA GLU A 143 1.15 20.66 -5.92
C GLU A 143 2.04 21.58 -5.06
N GLY A 144 3.36 21.56 -5.27
CA GLY A 144 4.34 22.42 -4.60
C GLY A 144 5.02 21.82 -3.38
N ILE A 145 4.95 20.49 -3.19
CA ILE A 145 5.64 19.81 -2.09
C ILE A 145 7.14 19.79 -2.39
N GLU A 146 7.94 20.31 -1.46
CA GLU A 146 9.39 20.31 -1.58
C GLU A 146 9.96 18.92 -1.27
N LEU A 147 10.94 18.47 -2.07
CA LEU A 147 11.59 17.18 -1.90
C LEU A 147 13.08 17.38 -1.59
N ILE A 148 13.48 17.01 -0.37
CA ILE A 148 14.85 17.04 0.13
C ILE A 148 15.39 15.62 0.08
N CYS A 149 16.03 15.29 -1.04
CA CYS A 149 16.72 14.01 -1.23
C CYS A 149 18.09 13.99 -0.56
N MET A 150 18.66 12.78 -0.48
CA MET A 150 19.98 12.53 0.09
C MET A 150 20.10 13.14 1.50
N ALA A 151 19.08 12.95 2.32
CA ALA A 151 19.02 13.45 3.68
C ALA A 151 18.33 12.45 4.61
N SER A 152 18.90 12.22 5.79
CA SER A 152 18.31 11.37 6.83
C SER A 152 18.24 12.14 8.14
N PRO A 153 17.17 11.97 8.93
CA PRO A 153 17.11 12.56 10.28
C PRO A 153 18.16 11.94 11.20
N LEU A 154 18.76 12.77 12.06
CA LEU A 154 19.59 12.37 13.19
C LEU A 154 18.84 12.52 14.52
N GLU A 155 18.05 13.59 14.64
CA GLU A 155 17.34 13.96 15.87
C GLU A 155 16.13 14.83 15.52
N ILE A 156 15.05 14.66 16.27
CA ILE A 156 13.93 15.60 16.28
C ILE A 156 14.17 16.58 17.42
N MET A 157 14.47 17.82 17.06
CA MET A 157 14.73 18.87 18.03
C MET A 157 13.41 19.31 18.64
N THR A 158 13.39 19.44 19.96
CA THR A 158 12.20 19.84 20.71
C THR A 158 12.38 21.19 21.39
N GLN A 159 11.26 21.81 21.76
CA GLN A 159 11.18 22.92 22.71
C GLN A 159 10.20 22.57 23.82
N GLU A 160 10.44 23.10 25.00
CA GLU A 160 9.52 22.94 26.12
C GLU A 160 8.38 23.97 26.01
N LYS A 161 7.13 23.50 26.05
CA LYS A 161 5.94 24.34 26.11
C LYS A 161 4.97 23.74 27.11
N GLN A 162 4.66 24.49 28.18
CA GLN A 162 3.76 24.03 29.25
C GLN A 162 4.18 22.67 29.86
N GLY A 163 5.48 22.48 30.09
CA GLY A 163 6.03 21.23 30.66
C GLY A 163 6.01 20.03 29.71
N LYS A 164 5.81 20.25 28.41
CA LYS A 164 5.80 19.20 27.38
C LYS A 164 6.83 19.48 26.30
N HIS A 165 7.48 18.43 25.79
CA HIS A 165 8.40 18.51 24.66
C HIS A 165 7.64 18.51 23.34
N VAL A 166 7.75 19.61 22.59
CA VAL A 166 7.08 19.80 21.30
C VAL A 166 8.13 19.90 20.20
N ALA A 167 7.93 19.21 19.09
CA ALA A 167 8.80 19.27 17.92
C ALA A 167 8.94 20.73 17.41
N ARG A 168 10.17 21.15 17.09
CA ARG A 168 10.48 22.48 16.53
C ARG A 168 11.31 22.44 15.26
N ALA A 169 12.09 21.38 15.07
CA ALA A 169 12.92 21.19 13.88
C ALA A 169 13.32 19.72 13.75
N VAL A 170 13.67 19.29 12.53
CA VAL A 170 14.36 18.03 12.28
C VAL A 170 15.81 18.33 11.95
N ARG A 171 16.73 17.80 12.74
CA ARG A 171 18.15 17.81 12.40
C ARG A 171 18.42 16.69 11.41
N ILE A 172 18.87 17.04 10.22
CA ILE A 172 19.19 16.10 9.14
C ILE A 172 20.70 16.05 8.89
N GLN A 173 21.15 14.89 8.45
CA GLN A 173 22.48 14.69 7.88
C GLN A 173 22.36 14.47 6.38
N ARG A 174 23.20 15.17 5.60
CA ARG A 174 23.30 14.94 4.16
C ARG A 174 23.94 13.58 3.90
N MET A 175 23.44 12.92 2.87
CA MET A 175 23.85 11.59 2.43
C MET A 175 24.54 11.68 1.06
N LYS A 176 25.36 10.69 0.74
CA LYS A 176 25.90 10.45 -0.60
C LYS A 176 25.55 9.04 -1.06
N ALA A 177 25.53 8.82 -2.37
CA ALA A 177 25.26 7.50 -2.94
C ALA A 177 26.47 6.59 -2.72
N GLY A 178 26.21 5.43 -2.13
CA GLY A 178 27.18 4.35 -1.93
C GLY A 178 26.96 3.18 -2.90
N PRO A 179 27.55 2.02 -2.58
CA PRO A 179 27.35 0.79 -3.34
C PRO A 179 25.88 0.37 -3.43
N ILE A 180 25.54 -0.36 -4.48
CA ILE A 180 24.19 -0.90 -4.70
C ILE A 180 23.89 -1.99 -3.66
N ASP A 181 22.74 -1.89 -3.01
CA ASP A 181 22.24 -2.86 -2.03
C ASP A 181 21.48 -4.03 -2.69
N SER A 182 21.01 -4.97 -1.87
CA SER A 182 20.22 -6.13 -2.32
C SER A 182 18.87 -5.79 -2.97
N SER A 183 18.39 -4.55 -2.82
CA SER A 183 17.20 -4.05 -3.50
C SER A 183 17.50 -3.43 -4.86
N GLY A 184 18.77 -3.46 -5.31
CA GLY A 184 19.20 -2.89 -6.58
C GLY A 184 19.34 -1.36 -6.55
N ARG A 185 19.42 -0.75 -5.36
CA ARG A 185 19.47 0.70 -5.19
C ARG A 185 20.74 1.15 -4.44
N PRO A 186 21.29 2.34 -4.72
CA PRO A 186 22.43 2.87 -3.98
C PRO A 186 22.16 2.98 -2.47
N THR A 187 23.11 2.51 -1.67
CA THR A 187 23.07 2.62 -0.21
C THR A 187 23.34 4.07 0.19
N PRO A 188 22.54 4.69 1.07
CA PRO A 188 22.83 6.03 1.56
C PRO A 188 24.00 6.01 2.54
N ILE A 189 25.05 6.80 2.29
CA ILE A 189 26.22 6.94 3.17
C ILE A 189 26.21 8.34 3.79
N PRO A 190 26.36 8.48 5.12
CA PRO A 190 26.39 9.77 5.79
C PRO A 190 27.57 10.64 5.36
N THR A 191 27.38 11.94 5.40
CA THR A 191 28.42 12.96 5.20
C THR A 191 28.52 13.85 6.43
N ASP A 192 29.55 14.69 6.51
CA ASP A 192 29.75 15.58 7.65
C ASP A 192 28.82 16.81 7.66
N LYS A 193 28.00 17.00 6.61
CA LYS A 193 27.08 18.14 6.52
C LYS A 193 25.79 17.85 7.28
N ILE A 194 25.53 18.67 8.28
CA ILE A 194 24.33 18.64 9.13
C ILE A 194 23.57 19.95 8.95
N GLU A 195 22.25 19.87 8.82
CA GLU A 195 21.36 21.00 8.62
C GLU A 195 20.10 20.82 9.48
N ASP A 196 19.56 21.90 10.02
CA ASP A 196 18.32 21.87 10.80
C ASP A 196 17.16 22.40 9.92
N ILE A 197 16.08 21.63 9.81
CA ILE A 197 14.87 22.03 9.08
C ILE A 197 13.80 22.42 10.10
N PRO A 198 13.44 23.71 10.23
CA PRO A 198 12.35 24.14 11.11
C PRO A 198 11.02 23.49 10.73
N CYS A 199 10.29 23.00 11.73
CA CYS A 199 8.98 22.39 11.53
C CYS A 199 8.13 22.41 12.81
N SER A 200 6.82 22.53 12.66
CA SER A 200 5.84 22.37 13.74
C SER A 200 5.36 20.92 13.89
N MET A 201 5.55 20.10 12.86
CA MET A 201 5.10 18.71 12.82
C MET A 201 6.05 17.83 12.00
N VAL A 202 6.26 16.60 12.46
CA VAL A 202 7.03 15.56 11.77
C VAL A 202 6.13 14.36 11.54
N ILE A 203 6.08 13.84 10.30
CA ILE A 203 5.34 12.62 9.97
C ILE A 203 6.34 11.54 9.53
N MET A 204 6.38 10.44 10.24
CA MET A 204 7.28 9.31 9.99
C MET A 204 6.62 8.29 9.07
N ALA A 205 7.19 8.10 7.88
CA ALA A 205 6.71 7.20 6.85
C ALA A 205 7.84 6.27 6.37
N ILE A 206 8.50 5.60 7.32
CA ILE A 206 9.71 4.80 7.10
C ILE A 206 9.46 3.31 6.86
N GLY A 207 8.20 2.89 6.85
CA GLY A 207 7.75 1.54 6.51
C GLY A 207 7.06 0.80 7.65
N GLU A 208 6.40 -0.28 7.28
CA GLU A 208 5.63 -1.14 8.18
C GLU A 208 6.24 -2.54 8.28
N LYS A 209 5.99 -3.21 9.42
CA LYS A 209 6.34 -4.60 9.70
C LYS A 209 5.08 -5.41 10.00
N VAL A 210 5.20 -6.72 9.80
CA VAL A 210 4.12 -7.68 10.09
C VAL A 210 4.16 -8.06 11.57
N GLU A 211 3.04 -7.86 12.25
CA GLU A 211 2.88 -8.19 13.67
C GLU A 211 1.56 -8.91 13.89
N ILE A 212 1.66 -10.21 14.20
CA ILE A 212 0.51 -11.11 14.34
C ILE A 212 0.76 -11.94 15.61
N PRO A 213 0.48 -11.37 16.80
CA PRO A 213 0.81 -12.03 18.06
C PRO A 213 -0.01 -13.31 18.26
N GLY A 214 0.63 -14.32 18.85
CA GLY A 214 0.00 -15.58 19.25
C GLY A 214 -0.18 -16.61 18.13
N ILE A 215 0.10 -16.26 16.87
CA ILE A 215 -0.10 -17.17 15.72
C ILE A 215 0.83 -18.39 15.76
N GLU A 216 1.96 -18.27 16.44
CA GLU A 216 2.97 -19.32 16.60
C GLU A 216 2.37 -20.59 17.24
N VAL A 217 1.29 -20.45 18.01
CA VAL A 217 0.56 -21.57 18.62
C VAL A 217 -0.03 -22.54 17.59
N LEU A 218 -0.23 -22.09 16.36
CA LEU A 218 -0.68 -22.91 15.23
C LEU A 218 0.47 -23.65 14.54
N GLY A 219 1.71 -23.55 15.03
CA GLY A 219 2.88 -24.14 14.37
C GLY A 219 3.31 -23.40 13.10
N VAL A 220 2.96 -22.11 12.99
CA VAL A 220 3.32 -21.26 11.85
C VAL A 220 4.70 -20.65 12.06
N GLU A 221 5.61 -20.86 11.11
CA GLU A 221 6.93 -20.22 11.12
C GLU A 221 6.90 -18.77 10.62
N ARG A 222 7.79 -17.95 11.17
CA ARG A 222 7.96 -16.54 10.78
C ARG A 222 9.39 -16.26 10.31
N LEU A 223 9.52 -15.35 9.37
CA LEU A 223 10.80 -14.79 8.96
C LEU A 223 11.30 -13.79 10.02
N LYS A 224 12.61 -13.48 9.99
CA LYS A 224 13.23 -12.52 10.92
C LYS A 224 12.57 -11.14 10.94
N ASN A 225 11.93 -10.75 9.85
CA ASN A 225 11.22 -9.47 9.73
C ASN A 225 9.72 -9.55 10.08
N GLY A 226 9.28 -10.64 10.72
CA GLY A 226 7.92 -10.82 11.23
C GLY A 226 6.91 -11.38 10.23
N ARG A 227 7.24 -11.41 8.93
CA ARG A 227 6.39 -11.99 7.87
C ARG A 227 6.17 -13.48 8.11
N ILE A 228 5.00 -14.00 7.74
CA ILE A 228 4.72 -15.43 7.79
C ILE A 228 5.49 -16.13 6.67
N LYS A 229 6.18 -17.22 7.02
CA LYS A 229 6.84 -18.08 6.04
C LYS A 229 5.77 -19.01 5.44
N ALA A 230 5.60 -18.92 4.13
CA ALA A 230 4.70 -19.75 3.36
C ALA A 230 5.33 -20.11 2.00
N ASP A 231 4.87 -21.19 1.40
CA ASP A 231 5.29 -21.62 0.08
C ASP A 231 4.87 -20.56 -0.98
N PRO A 232 5.78 -20.11 -1.87
CA PRO A 232 5.50 -19.03 -2.82
C PRO A 232 4.36 -19.30 -3.82
N PHE A 233 4.02 -20.56 -4.08
CA PHE A 233 3.04 -20.93 -5.11
C PHE A 233 1.72 -21.37 -4.49
N SER A 234 1.78 -22.21 -3.46
CA SER A 234 0.60 -22.74 -2.77
C SER A 234 0.12 -21.84 -1.63
N HIS A 235 0.97 -20.95 -1.13
CA HIS A 235 0.73 -20.08 0.03
C HIS A 235 0.46 -20.83 1.34
N ILE A 236 0.69 -22.13 1.38
CA ILE A 236 0.59 -22.97 2.57
C ILE A 236 1.76 -22.62 3.50
N THR A 237 1.48 -22.47 4.80
CA THR A 237 2.49 -22.25 5.84
C THR A 237 3.09 -23.57 6.31
N SER A 238 3.96 -23.56 7.34
CA SER A 238 4.39 -24.79 8.01
C SER A 238 3.23 -25.62 8.59
N ASN A 239 2.04 -25.02 8.75
CA ASN A 239 0.80 -25.73 9.05
C ASN A 239 -0.06 -25.89 7.77
N PRO A 240 -0.43 -27.12 7.36
CA PRO A 240 -1.16 -27.38 6.11
C PRO A 240 -2.59 -26.81 6.07
N LYS A 241 -3.16 -26.46 7.23
CA LYS A 241 -4.49 -25.85 7.34
C LYS A 241 -4.44 -24.31 7.28
N VAL A 242 -3.25 -23.72 7.39
CA VAL A 242 -3.05 -22.28 7.49
C VAL A 242 -2.32 -21.76 6.26
N TYR A 243 -2.90 -20.75 5.62
CA TYR A 243 -2.39 -20.06 4.45
C TYR A 243 -2.05 -18.61 4.80
N ALA A 244 -1.06 -18.02 4.13
CA ALA A 244 -0.71 -16.60 4.32
C ALA A 244 -0.67 -15.85 2.99
N ILE A 245 -1.28 -14.66 2.94
CA ILE A 245 -1.37 -13.84 1.73
C ILE A 245 -1.18 -12.35 2.02
N GLY A 246 -0.98 -11.57 0.96
CA GLY A 246 -0.80 -10.13 0.98
C GLY A 246 0.44 -9.73 1.78
N ASP A 247 0.38 -8.56 2.41
CA ASP A 247 1.54 -8.02 3.12
C ASP A 247 1.98 -8.88 4.32
N ALA A 248 1.11 -9.76 4.85
CA ALA A 248 1.49 -10.69 5.91
C ALA A 248 2.57 -11.69 5.46
N MET A 249 2.57 -12.04 4.16
CA MET A 249 3.54 -12.95 3.54
C MET A 249 4.64 -12.18 2.79
N LEU A 250 4.26 -11.20 1.97
CA LEU A 250 5.20 -10.47 1.11
C LEU A 250 5.93 -9.34 1.84
N GLY A 251 5.35 -8.80 2.91
CA GLY A 251 5.66 -7.45 3.39
C GLY A 251 4.89 -6.41 2.56
N PRO A 252 5.04 -5.10 2.86
CA PRO A 252 4.28 -4.04 2.18
C PRO A 252 4.38 -4.14 0.65
N ALA A 253 3.26 -4.46 0.01
CA ALA A 253 3.13 -4.68 -1.43
C ALA A 253 1.96 -3.85 -2.01
N THR A 254 1.48 -4.21 -3.20
CA THR A 254 0.31 -3.56 -3.81
C THR A 254 -0.99 -4.30 -3.51
N ALA A 255 -2.11 -3.57 -3.53
CA ALA A 255 -3.43 -4.17 -3.39
C ALA A 255 -3.73 -5.20 -4.50
N ALA A 256 -3.21 -4.99 -5.71
CA ALA A 256 -3.36 -5.92 -6.84
C ALA A 256 -2.64 -7.25 -6.59
N GLU A 257 -1.42 -7.22 -6.04
CA GLU A 257 -0.68 -8.43 -5.66
C GLU A 257 -1.42 -9.22 -4.57
N ALA A 258 -1.92 -8.53 -3.54
CA ALA A 258 -2.71 -9.18 -2.49
C ALA A 258 -3.98 -9.84 -3.04
N MET A 259 -4.70 -9.17 -3.95
CA MET A 259 -5.86 -9.75 -4.64
C MET A 259 -5.49 -10.95 -5.52
N GLY A 260 -4.35 -10.88 -6.22
CA GLY A 260 -3.84 -11.99 -7.03
C GLY A 260 -3.59 -13.23 -6.19
N GLN A 261 -2.91 -13.08 -5.06
CA GLN A 261 -2.67 -14.18 -4.11
C GLN A 261 -3.97 -14.74 -3.53
N ALA A 262 -4.93 -13.87 -3.18
CA ALA A 262 -6.22 -14.31 -2.68
C ALA A 262 -6.97 -15.21 -3.69
N LYS A 263 -6.91 -14.90 -4.98
CA LYS A 263 -7.53 -15.72 -6.03
C LYS A 263 -6.87 -17.11 -6.13
N VAL A 264 -5.54 -17.17 -6.08
CA VAL A 264 -4.78 -18.43 -6.12
C VAL A 264 -5.10 -19.30 -4.91
N VAL A 265 -5.12 -18.71 -3.72
CA VAL A 265 -5.42 -19.46 -2.49
C VAL A 265 -6.87 -19.93 -2.45
N ALA A 266 -7.82 -19.13 -2.95
CA ALA A 266 -9.22 -19.54 -3.06
C ALA A 266 -9.38 -20.77 -3.96
N GLU A 267 -8.67 -20.84 -5.09
CA GLU A 267 -8.65 -22.02 -5.97
C GLU A 267 -8.10 -23.26 -5.27
N ILE A 268 -6.98 -23.11 -4.56
CA ILE A 268 -6.31 -24.21 -3.85
C ILE A 268 -7.22 -24.76 -2.74
N ILE A 269 -7.82 -23.88 -1.94
CA ILE A 269 -8.71 -24.29 -0.85
C ILE A 269 -9.99 -24.93 -1.39
N ASP A 270 -10.61 -24.39 -2.46
CA ASP A 270 -11.77 -25.01 -3.08
C ASP A 270 -11.45 -26.43 -3.58
N GLN A 271 -10.30 -26.61 -4.24
CA GLN A 271 -9.88 -27.93 -4.69
C GLN A 271 -9.61 -28.88 -3.51
N ALA A 272 -8.94 -28.40 -2.46
CA ALA A 272 -8.62 -29.21 -1.28
C ALA A 272 -9.86 -29.67 -0.50
N LEU A 273 -10.86 -28.79 -0.34
CA LEU A 273 -12.09 -29.09 0.41
C LEU A 273 -13.14 -29.84 -0.42
N SER A 274 -13.23 -29.57 -1.72
CA SER A 274 -14.23 -30.22 -2.58
C SER A 274 -13.74 -31.51 -3.25
N GLY A 275 -12.41 -31.72 -3.30
CA GLY A 275 -11.79 -32.81 -4.05
C GLY A 275 -11.90 -32.66 -5.58
N LYS A 276 -12.37 -31.52 -6.09
CA LYS A 276 -12.62 -31.30 -7.53
C LYS A 276 -11.90 -30.03 -8.01
N LYS A 277 -11.25 -30.11 -9.18
CA LYS A 277 -10.72 -28.93 -9.87
C LYS A 277 -11.86 -28.24 -10.63
N ARG A 278 -12.58 -27.35 -9.95
CA ARG A 278 -13.81 -26.71 -10.48
C ARG A 278 -13.79 -25.19 -10.44
N PHE A 279 -12.72 -24.57 -9.96
CA PHE A 279 -12.68 -23.13 -9.68
C PHE A 279 -13.02 -22.29 -10.92
N ASP A 280 -12.50 -22.65 -12.09
CA ASP A 280 -12.80 -21.95 -13.35
C ASP A 280 -14.27 -22.05 -13.76
N SER A 281 -14.97 -23.13 -13.40
CA SER A 281 -16.40 -23.30 -13.69
C SER A 281 -17.32 -22.46 -12.80
N LEU A 282 -16.80 -21.87 -11.73
CA LEU A 282 -17.57 -20.99 -10.84
C LEU A 282 -17.83 -19.62 -11.48
N PHE A 283 -17.06 -19.27 -12.50
CA PHE A 283 -17.18 -17.98 -13.18
C PHE A 283 -18.04 -18.12 -14.43
N ARG A 284 -18.86 -17.10 -14.69
CA ARG A 284 -19.60 -17.01 -15.93
C ARG A 284 -18.62 -16.81 -17.09
N CYS A 285 -18.61 -17.73 -18.06
CA CYS A 285 -17.91 -17.50 -19.31
C CYS A 285 -18.60 -16.39 -20.10
N PHE A 286 -17.80 -15.44 -20.57
CA PHE A 286 -18.25 -14.44 -21.53
C PHE A 286 -17.73 -14.86 -22.90
N GLU A 287 -18.64 -15.03 -23.85
CA GLU A 287 -18.28 -15.26 -25.25
C GLU A 287 -18.11 -13.91 -25.96
N TYR A 288 -16.95 -13.71 -26.56
CA TYR A 288 -16.65 -12.58 -27.42
C TYR A 288 -15.76 -13.04 -28.57
N ARG A 289 -15.75 -12.29 -29.68
CA ARG A 289 -14.99 -12.68 -30.89
C ARG A 289 -13.50 -12.74 -30.57
N MET A 290 -12.87 -13.89 -30.78
CA MET A 290 -11.43 -14.11 -30.58
C MET A 290 -10.64 -13.75 -31.84
N GLU A 291 -10.91 -12.57 -32.39
CA GLU A 291 -10.29 -12.09 -33.63
C GLU A 291 -9.37 -10.91 -33.32
N ILE A 292 -8.18 -10.92 -33.91
CA ILE A 292 -7.26 -9.79 -33.88
C ILE A 292 -7.81 -8.74 -34.87
N PRO A 293 -7.91 -7.45 -34.48
CA PRO A 293 -8.36 -6.40 -35.38
C PRO A 293 -7.41 -6.30 -36.58
N ALA A 294 -7.94 -6.45 -37.79
CA ALA A 294 -7.14 -6.35 -39.02
C ALA A 294 -6.52 -4.96 -39.22
N ASN A 295 -7.19 -3.92 -38.71
CA ASN A 295 -6.72 -2.55 -38.69
C ASN A 295 -6.58 -2.07 -37.24
N THR A 296 -5.41 -1.56 -36.88
CA THR A 296 -5.18 -0.96 -35.57
C THR A 296 -5.51 0.52 -35.59
N SER A 297 -6.08 1.02 -34.50
CA SER A 297 -6.36 2.44 -34.34
C SER A 297 -5.07 3.26 -34.36
N LYS A 298 -5.00 4.29 -35.21
CA LYS A 298 -3.86 5.24 -35.26
C LYS A 298 -3.95 6.33 -34.19
N GLN A 299 -4.99 6.30 -33.37
CA GLN A 299 -5.21 7.27 -32.31
C GLN A 299 -4.12 7.19 -31.25
N LYS A 300 -3.71 8.35 -30.74
CA LYS A 300 -2.75 8.44 -29.63
C LYS A 300 -3.42 8.03 -28.32
N MET A 301 -2.60 7.59 -27.38
CA MET A 301 -3.04 7.32 -26.01
C MET A 301 -3.66 8.56 -25.40
N THR A 302 -4.90 8.41 -24.95
CA THR A 302 -5.64 9.41 -24.20
C THR A 302 -5.19 9.39 -22.74
N ARG A 303 -5.43 10.48 -22.03
CA ARG A 303 -5.18 10.57 -20.59
C ARG A 303 -6.50 10.83 -19.88
N PRO A 304 -6.71 10.25 -18.69
CA PRO A 304 -7.91 10.53 -17.92
C PRO A 304 -7.95 12.00 -17.56
N THR A 305 -9.17 12.49 -17.34
CA THR A 305 -9.37 13.86 -16.88
C THR A 305 -8.90 13.96 -15.45
N MET A 306 -8.01 14.91 -15.17
CA MET A 306 -7.48 15.13 -13.83
C MET A 306 -8.03 16.43 -13.27
N LEU A 307 -8.34 16.45 -11.98
CA LEU A 307 -8.69 17.68 -11.27
C LEU A 307 -7.54 18.70 -11.40
N PRO A 308 -7.80 19.95 -11.82
CA PRO A 308 -6.77 20.99 -11.93
C PRO A 308 -6.06 21.27 -10.61
N ILE A 309 -4.74 21.56 -10.65
CA ILE A 309 -3.88 21.71 -9.46
C ILE A 309 -4.43 22.76 -8.47
N ASN A 310 -4.89 23.89 -8.98
CA ASN A 310 -5.48 24.97 -8.16
C ASN A 310 -6.74 24.51 -7.40
N ALA A 311 -7.51 23.58 -7.96
CA ALA A 311 -8.70 23.01 -7.34
C ALA A 311 -8.41 21.85 -6.37
N ARG A 312 -7.15 21.40 -6.25
CA ARG A 312 -6.76 20.30 -5.32
C ARG A 312 -6.52 20.76 -3.89
N LYS A 313 -6.37 22.07 -3.65
CA LYS A 313 -6.05 22.64 -2.33
C LYS A 313 -7.30 22.75 -1.46
N GLY A 314 -7.16 22.52 -0.16
CA GLY A 314 -8.24 22.72 0.82
C GLY A 314 -9.35 21.66 0.80
N ASN A 315 -9.22 20.59 0.02
CA ASN A 315 -10.25 19.56 -0.10
C ASN A 315 -9.65 18.18 -0.39
N PHE A 316 -10.49 17.16 -0.31
CA PHE A 316 -10.13 15.77 -0.57
C PHE A 316 -10.95 15.18 -1.75
N MET A 317 -11.29 16.01 -2.74
CA MET A 317 -11.96 15.56 -3.96
C MET A 317 -11.07 14.61 -4.74
N GLU A 318 -11.69 13.65 -5.43
CA GLU A 318 -10.99 12.72 -6.31
C GLU A 318 -10.21 13.46 -7.40
N ILE A 319 -8.97 13.06 -7.60
CA ILE A 319 -8.07 13.73 -8.55
C ILE A 319 -8.19 13.11 -9.93
N ASN A 320 -8.29 11.80 -10.01
CA ASN A 320 -8.45 11.09 -11.27
C ASN A 320 -9.95 10.91 -11.54
N LEU A 321 -10.50 11.72 -12.44
CA LEU A 321 -11.92 11.69 -12.79
C LEU A 321 -12.23 10.66 -13.89
N GLY A 322 -11.24 9.83 -14.25
CA GLY A 322 -11.38 8.78 -15.25
C GLY A 322 -11.48 9.30 -16.68
N TYR A 323 -11.93 8.40 -17.56
CA TYR A 323 -12.13 8.70 -18.97
C TYR A 323 -13.57 9.17 -19.22
N THR A 324 -13.75 10.10 -20.16
CA THR A 324 -15.06 10.32 -20.76
C THR A 324 -15.49 9.08 -21.55
N GLY A 325 -16.79 8.95 -21.83
CA GLY A 325 -17.28 7.84 -22.66
C GLY A 325 -16.64 7.78 -24.05
N GLU A 326 -16.23 8.92 -24.60
CA GLU A 326 -15.48 8.98 -25.86
C GLU A 326 -14.03 8.50 -25.68
N GLN A 327 -13.32 9.01 -24.68
CA GLN A 327 -11.95 8.56 -24.37
C GLN A 327 -11.89 7.06 -24.10
N ALA A 328 -12.85 6.53 -23.33
CA ALA A 328 -12.94 5.10 -23.04
C ALA A 328 -13.13 4.25 -24.31
N ARG A 329 -13.93 4.72 -25.28
CA ARG A 329 -14.09 4.04 -26.58
C ARG A 329 -12.82 4.12 -27.41
N ILE A 330 -12.13 5.25 -27.42
CA ILE A 330 -10.84 5.40 -28.11
C ILE A 330 -9.80 4.44 -27.52
N GLU A 331 -9.70 4.34 -26.19
CA GLU A 331 -8.78 3.38 -25.56
C GLU A 331 -9.17 1.93 -25.84
N ALA A 332 -10.46 1.60 -25.85
CA ALA A 332 -10.93 0.26 -26.21
C ALA A 332 -10.61 -0.10 -27.67
N ASP A 333 -10.75 0.84 -28.60
CA ASP A 333 -10.44 0.68 -30.03
C ASP A 333 -8.93 0.51 -30.29
N ARG A 334 -8.08 1.00 -29.38
CA ARG A 334 -6.63 0.79 -29.40
C ARG A 334 -6.20 -0.60 -28.89
N CYS A 335 -7.12 -1.43 -28.40
CA CYS A 335 -6.80 -2.76 -27.88
C CYS A 335 -6.25 -3.66 -28.99
N LEU A 336 -5.00 -4.13 -28.81
CA LEU A 336 -4.33 -5.05 -29.73
C LEU A 336 -4.73 -6.52 -29.53
N ARG A 337 -5.72 -6.80 -28.67
CA ARG A 337 -6.24 -8.15 -28.40
C ARG A 337 -5.17 -9.17 -28.01
N CYS A 338 -4.29 -8.81 -27.06
CA CYS A 338 -3.27 -9.72 -26.53
C CYS A 338 -3.85 -10.94 -25.77
N ASP A 339 -5.16 -10.94 -25.52
CA ASP A 339 -5.95 -12.08 -25.05
C ASP A 339 -6.19 -13.14 -26.13
N VAL A 340 -6.14 -12.79 -27.42
CA VAL A 340 -6.28 -13.75 -28.53
C VAL A 340 -5.00 -14.56 -28.64
N ARG A 341 -5.10 -15.83 -28.26
CA ARG A 341 -4.01 -16.80 -28.31
C ARG A 341 -4.41 -17.94 -29.23
N GLU A 342 -3.62 -18.15 -30.28
CA GLU A 342 -3.83 -19.23 -31.27
C GLU A 342 -3.70 -20.62 -30.64
N HIS A 343 -2.85 -20.75 -29.61
CA HIS A 343 -2.72 -21.94 -28.77
C HIS A 343 -2.86 -21.55 -27.31
N ARG A 344 -4.02 -21.87 -26.72
CA ARG A 344 -4.31 -21.65 -25.31
C ARG A 344 -3.41 -22.57 -24.48
N ARG A 345 -2.19 -22.15 -24.12
CA ARG A 345 -1.48 -22.80 -23.00
C ARG A 345 -2.35 -22.58 -21.76
N GLU A 346 -2.87 -23.68 -21.20
CA GLU A 346 -3.56 -23.63 -19.92
C GLU A 346 -2.69 -22.91 -18.89
N PRO A 347 -3.29 -22.23 -17.89
CA PRO A 347 -2.54 -21.46 -16.90
C PRO A 347 -1.51 -22.28 -16.11
N ARG A 348 -1.51 -23.62 -16.24
CA ARG A 348 -0.50 -24.53 -15.70
C ARG A 348 -0.24 -25.68 -16.66
N GLY A 349 0.65 -25.50 -17.65
CA GLY A 349 1.52 -26.55 -18.19
C GLY A 349 0.94 -27.88 -18.73
N SER A 350 -0.36 -28.14 -18.68
CA SER A 350 -0.97 -29.30 -19.34
C SER A 350 -1.09 -28.99 -20.82
N LEU A 351 -0.35 -29.75 -21.63
CA LEU A 351 -0.64 -29.91 -23.04
C LEU A 351 -2.06 -30.46 -23.13
N VAL A 352 -2.95 -29.75 -23.83
CA VAL A 352 -4.24 -30.30 -24.23
C VAL A 352 -3.91 -31.43 -25.20
N GLY A 353 -4.19 -32.67 -24.78
CA GLY A 353 -4.13 -33.83 -25.66
C GLY A 353 -5.23 -33.71 -26.74
N ASP A 354 -4.90 -34.25 -27.91
CA ASP A 354 -5.71 -34.26 -29.13
C ASP A 354 -7.18 -34.65 -28.93
#